data_AF-A0A838BQT2-F1
#
_entry.id   AF-A0A838BQT2-F1
#
_cell.length_a   1.000
_cell.length_b   1.000
_cell.length_c   1.000
_cell.angle_alpha   90.00
_cell.angle_beta   90.00
_cell.angle_gamma   90.00
#
_symmetry.space_group_name_H-M   'P 1'
#
loop_
_entity.id
_entity.type
_entity.pdbx_description
1 polymer ?
#
loop_
_entity_poly.entity_id
_entity_poly.type
_entity_poly.pdbx_seq_one_letter_code
_entity_poly.pdbx_strand_id
1 'polypeptide(L)' 'MSRPKKNSHKLTVEQVLDIRLRYAVGDRRWTKIGRLYGVKADAVRNAALGVSYKDRPMPPGWRS' A
#
# COMPACT_ATOMS: atom_id res chain seq x y z
N MET A 1 18.43 -4.13 -22.95
CA MET A 1 17.63 -3.44 -21.92
C MET A 1 17.47 -4.35 -20.71
N SER A 2 18.32 -4.20 -19.70
CA SER A 2 18.22 -5.00 -18.46
C SER A 2 16.97 -4.58 -17.69
N ARG A 3 16.00 -5.49 -17.52
CA ARG A 3 14.89 -5.30 -16.58
C ARG A 3 15.50 -4.98 -15.20
N PRO A 4 15.19 -3.84 -14.57
CA PRO A 4 15.73 -3.55 -13.24
C PRO A 4 15.28 -4.66 -12.28
N LYS A 5 16.28 -5.22 -11.57
CA LYS A 5 16.12 -6.25 -10.54
C LYS A 5 15.08 -5.74 -9.55
N LYS A 6 14.05 -6.54 -9.29
CA LYS A 6 12.89 -6.19 -8.47
C LYS A 6 13.30 -6.03 -7.00
N ASN A 7 13.95 -4.93 -6.66
CA ASN A 7 14.16 -4.55 -5.27
C ASN A 7 12.78 -4.38 -4.65
N SER A 8 12.45 -5.31 -3.76
CA SER A 8 11.29 -5.23 -2.89
C SER A 8 11.51 -4.04 -1.95
N HIS A 9 11.31 -2.81 -2.42
CA HIS A 9 11.27 -1.66 -1.55
C HIS A 9 10.12 -1.87 -0.57
N LYS A 10 10.44 -2.06 0.71
CA LYS A 10 9.44 -2.16 1.77
C LYS A 10 8.72 -0.82 1.85
N LEU A 11 7.40 -0.84 2.03
CA LEU A 11 6.63 0.39 2.23
C LEU A 11 7.03 1.05 3.55
N THR A 12 7.28 2.37 3.52
CA THR A 12 7.52 3.18 4.71
C THR A 12 6.24 3.36 5.52
N VAL A 13 6.34 3.93 6.73
CA VAL A 13 5.16 4.25 7.56
C VAL A 13 4.22 5.20 6.83
N GLU A 14 4.76 6.29 6.30
CA GLU A 14 4.02 7.33 5.57
C GLU A 14 3.29 6.75 4.34
N GLN A 15 3.96 5.90 3.57
CA GLN A 15 3.36 5.25 2.41
C GLN A 15 2.21 4.31 2.80
N VAL A 16 2.35 3.57 3.90
CA VAL A 16 1.25 2.73 4.40
C VAL A 16 0.06 3.58 4.85
N LEU A 17 0.30 4.71 5.52
CA LEU A 17 -0.78 5.62 5.92
C LEU A 17 -1.48 6.24 4.71
N ASP A 18 -0.74 6.74 3.73
CA ASP A 18 -1.30 7.27 2.48
C ASP A 18 -2.12 6.20 1.72
N ILE A 19 -1.61 4.97 1.62
CA ILE A 19 -2.33 3.86 0.99
C ILE A 19 -3.66 3.59 1.72
N ARG A 20 -3.66 3.63 3.06
CA ARG A 20 -4.88 3.43 3.86
C ARG A 20 -5.87 4.58 3.69
N LEU A 21 -5.41 5.83 3.60
CA LEU A 21 -6.25 6.98 3.30
C LEU A 21 -6.89 6.88 1.91
N ARG A 22 -6.11 6.50 0.89
CA ARG A 22 -6.60 6.24 -0.47
C ARG A 22 -7.67 5.16 -0.49
N TYR A 23 -7.45 4.06 0.24
CA TYR A 23 -8.45 3.00 0.38
C TYR A 23 -9.73 3.53 1.01
N ALA A 24 -9.63 4.33 2.09
CA ALA A 24 -10.78 4.87 2.81
C ALA A 24 -11.67 5.77 1.93
N VAL A 25 -11.07 6.52 0.98
CA VAL A 25 -11.82 7.33 0.00
C VAL A 25 -12.25 6.54 -1.25
N GLY A 26 -12.05 5.21 -1.26
CA GLY A 26 -12.48 4.31 -2.34
C GLY A 26 -11.51 4.17 -3.51
N ASP A 27 -10.30 4.75 -3.45
CA ASP A 27 -9.30 4.53 -4.50
C ASP A 27 -8.70 3.12 -4.39
N ARG A 28 -9.16 2.24 -5.28
CA ARG A 28 -8.73 0.85 -5.38
C ARG A 28 -7.78 0.56 -6.54
N ARG A 29 -7.11 1.59 -7.10
CA ARG A 29 -6.20 1.44 -8.24
C ARG A 29 -4.82 0.90 -7.82
N TRP A 30 -4.77 -0.31 -7.27
CA TRP A 30 -3.56 -0.91 -6.67
C TRP A 30 -2.33 -0.91 -7.57
N THR A 31 -2.50 -1.20 -8.87
CA THR A 31 -1.39 -1.19 -9.83
C THR A 31 -0.82 0.21 -10.04
N LYS A 32 -1.67 1.24 -10.03
CA LYS A 32 -1.26 2.64 -10.16
C LYS A 32 -0.50 3.10 -8.91
N ILE A 33 -1.04 2.78 -7.74
CA ILE A 33 -0.42 3.10 -6.44
C ILE A 33 0.91 2.33 -6.27
N GLY A 34 0.96 1.06 -6.69
CA GLY A 34 2.18 0.26 -6.66
C GLY A 34 3.28 0.85 -7.54
N ARG A 35 2.93 1.31 -8.76
CA ARG A 35 3.89 2.02 -9.63
C ARG A 35 4.39 3.32 -9.01
N LEU A 36 3.52 4.08 -8.33
CA LEU A 36 3.90 5.31 -7.63
C LEU A 36 4.98 5.06 -6.56
N TYR A 37 4.85 3.96 -5.81
CA TYR A 37 5.76 3.63 -4.70
C TYR A 37 6.84 2.59 -5.04
N GLY A 38 6.93 2.16 -6.30
CA GLY A 38 7.89 1.13 -6.72
C GLY A 38 7.63 -0.26 -6.12
N VAL A 39 6.39 -0.56 -5.71
CA VAL A 39 6.01 -1.85 -5.10
C VAL A 39 5.00 -2.63 -5.93
N LYS A 40 4.84 -3.92 -5.62
CA LYS A 40 3.80 -4.75 -6.25
C LYS A 40 2.41 -4.30 -5.79
N ALA A 41 1.42 -4.38 -6.68
CA ALA A 41 0.01 -4.11 -6.35
C ALA A 41 -0.48 -4.93 -5.15
N ASP A 42 -0.02 -6.17 -5.02
CA ASP A 42 -0.37 -7.04 -3.88
C ASP A 42 0.13 -6.49 -2.54
N ALA A 43 1.34 -5.92 -2.50
CA ALA A 43 1.87 -5.27 -1.30
C ALA A 43 1.04 -4.04 -0.92
N VAL A 44 0.57 -3.27 -1.90
CA VAL A 44 -0.34 -2.15 -1.67
C VAL A 44 -1.67 -2.63 -1.09
N ARG A 45 -2.26 -3.68 -1.67
CA ARG A 45 -3.51 -4.27 -1.18
C ARG A 45 -3.34 -4.76 0.27
N ASN A 46 -2.27 -5.46 0.59
CA ASN A 46 -2.00 -5.96 1.94
C ASN A 46 -1.73 -4.84 2.97
N ALA A 47 -1.13 -3.74 2.54
CA ALA A 47 -0.92 -2.56 3.38
C ALA A 47 -2.24 -1.79 3.62
N ALA A 48 -3.04 -1.62 2.56
CA ALA A 48 -4.37 -1.03 2.64
C ALA A 48 -5.24 -1.83 3.61
N LEU A 49 -5.34 -3.15 3.40
CA LEU A 49 -6.17 -4.05 4.20
C LEU A 49 -5.66 -4.30 5.65
N GLY A 50 -4.46 -3.79 5.97
CA GLY A 50 -3.75 -4.06 7.21
C GLY A 50 -3.50 -5.55 7.50
N VAL A 51 -3.48 -6.38 6.45
CA VAL A 51 -2.96 -7.76 6.50
C VAL A 51 -1.48 -7.74 6.91
N SER A 52 -0.76 -6.72 6.43
CA SER A 52 0.59 -6.34 6.82
C SER A 52 0.60 -5.06 7.65
N TYR A 53 1.64 -4.86 8.47
CA TYR A 53 1.79 -3.68 9.34
C TYR A 53 0.67 -3.53 10.38
N LYS A 54 0.42 -4.60 11.15
CA LYS A 54 -0.67 -4.72 12.15
C LYS A 54 -0.46 -3.81 13.37
N ASP A 55 0.79 -3.48 13.63
CA ASP A 55 1.31 -2.57 14.63
C ASP A 55 1.03 -1.08 14.31
N ARG A 56 0.50 -0.77 13.12
CA ARG A 56 0.27 0.61 12.67
C ARG A 56 -1.21 1.01 12.71
N PRO A 57 -1.54 2.27 13.06
CA PRO A 57 -2.92 2.73 13.18
C PRO A 57 -3.67 2.64 11.83
N MET A 58 -4.88 2.08 11.86
CA MET A 58 -5.82 2.14 10.74
C MET A 58 -6.65 3.43 10.84
N PRO A 59 -7.02 4.05 9.70
CA PRO A 59 -7.95 5.17 9.73
C PRO A 59 -9.32 4.76 10.30
N PRO A 60 -10.02 5.66 10.99
CA PRO A 60 -11.34 5.38 11.58
C PRO A 60 -12.36 5.07 10.48
N GLY A 61 -13.23 4.08 10.72
CA GLY A 61 -14.27 3.61 9.78
C GLY A 61 -13.97 2.31 9.03
N TRP A 62 -12.83 1.66 9.29
CA TRP A 62 -12.42 0.41 8.62
C TRP A 62 -13.28 -0.83 8.97
N ARG A 63 -13.86 -0.87 10.18
CA ARG A 63 -14.45 -2.09 10.78
C ARG A 63 -15.98 -2.18 10.70
N SER A 64 -16.63 -1.31 9.94
CA SER A 64 -18.09 -1.32 9.77
C SER A 64 -18.55 -2.39 8.77
#